data_AF-A0A5K8AFS4-F1
#
_entry.id   AF-A0A5K8AFS4-F1
#
_cell.length_a   1.000
_cell.length_b   1.000
_cell.length_c   1.000
_cell.angle_alpha   90.00
_cell.angle_beta   90.00
_cell.angle_gamma   90.00
#
_symmetry.space_group_name_H-M   'P 1'
#
loop_
_entity.id
_entity.type
_entity.pdbx_description
1 polymer ?
#
loop_
_entity_poly.entity_id
_entity_poly.type
_entity_poly.pdbx_seq_one_letter_code
_entity_poly.pdbx_strand_id
1 'polypeptide(L)'
;MTVQDKQESPLQPDAPVLLDVDGAMTRLGRKEWIYIKILEQFVFDYSHFAETMGRCLAKQDRKGAERLTHKMKGAAGQIGAEALYVMAPALRQMVATQPTEVATGKLAEFEGLVKQTVAVINSFLVSKGIRTDLGFQPLGEPEMIPQAGLLESIRQHASMGRFSRIERIIDDLERKNCNYETFCVGMRKHIRAYDEAAIAAYIDRWT
;
A
#
# COMPACT_ATOMS: atom_id res chain seq x y z
N MET A 1 -42.61 -33.84 25.41
CA MET A 1 -41.18 -34.19 25.42
C MET A 1 -40.53 -33.39 24.31
N THR A 2 -39.81 -32.36 24.72
CA THR A 2 -39.28 -31.27 23.91
C THR A 2 -38.17 -31.75 22.99
N VAL A 3 -38.27 -31.48 21.69
CA VAL A 3 -37.10 -31.45 20.80
C VAL A 3 -37.07 -30.07 20.16
N GLN A 4 -35.94 -29.42 20.39
CA GLN A 4 -35.68 -28.00 20.22
C GLN A 4 -35.83 -27.54 18.76
N ASP A 5 -36.66 -26.52 18.61
CA ASP A 5 -36.69 -25.61 17.48
C ASP A 5 -35.31 -24.93 17.37
N LYS A 6 -34.55 -25.29 16.33
CA LYS A 6 -33.25 -24.71 16.03
C LYS A 6 -33.53 -23.38 15.34
N GLN A 7 -33.67 -22.33 16.13
CA GLN A 7 -33.87 -20.97 15.67
C GLN A 7 -32.73 -20.57 14.72
N GLU A 8 -33.02 -20.59 13.42
CA GLU A 8 -32.20 -19.95 12.39
C GLU A 8 -32.25 -18.44 12.65
N SER A 9 -31.12 -17.90 13.11
CA SER A 9 -30.96 -16.47 13.34
C SER A 9 -31.06 -15.75 11.97
N PRO A 10 -31.83 -14.66 11.85
CA PRO A 10 -31.99 -13.95 10.58
C PRO A 10 -30.63 -13.40 10.12
N LEU A 11 -30.20 -13.81 8.93
CA LEU A 11 -29.03 -13.26 8.24
C LEU A 11 -29.25 -11.75 8.06
N GLN A 12 -28.66 -10.96 8.95
CA GLN A 12 -28.37 -9.55 8.67
C GLN A 12 -27.49 -9.54 7.41
N PRO A 13 -27.64 -8.59 6.48
CA PRO A 13 -26.70 -8.47 5.37
C PRO A 13 -25.32 -8.22 5.99
N ASP A 14 -24.45 -9.23 5.97
CA ASP A 14 -23.14 -9.19 6.58
C ASP A 14 -22.40 -7.94 6.12
N ALA A 15 -21.93 -7.14 7.08
CA ALA A 15 -21.08 -6.01 6.78
C ALA A 15 -19.90 -6.50 5.91
N PRO A 16 -19.51 -5.77 4.87
CA PRO A 16 -18.51 -6.26 3.93
C PRO A 16 -17.19 -6.57 4.63
N VAL A 17 -16.60 -7.72 4.29
CA VAL A 17 -15.43 -8.26 4.98
C VAL A 17 -14.21 -7.35 4.76
N LEU A 18 -13.54 -6.98 5.86
CA LEU A 18 -12.34 -6.13 5.82
C LEU A 18 -11.12 -6.86 5.24
N LEU A 19 -10.99 -8.17 5.50
CA LEU A 19 -9.93 -9.02 4.99
C LEU A 19 -10.33 -10.51 4.99
N ASP A 20 -10.57 -11.09 3.82
CA ASP A 20 -10.76 -12.52 3.60
C ASP A 20 -9.41 -13.19 3.28
N VAL A 21 -8.73 -13.63 4.35
CA VAL A 21 -7.41 -14.29 4.25
C VAL A 21 -7.52 -15.64 3.54
N ASP A 22 -8.48 -16.48 3.91
CA ASP A 22 -8.58 -17.86 3.40
C ASP A 22 -8.96 -17.89 1.91
N GLY A 23 -9.90 -17.04 1.49
CA GLY A 23 -10.25 -16.93 0.08
C GLY A 23 -9.12 -16.33 -0.75
N ALA A 24 -8.41 -15.32 -0.25
CA ALA A 24 -7.23 -14.77 -0.93
C ALA A 24 -6.09 -15.80 -1.06
N MET A 25 -5.79 -16.53 0.02
CA MET A 25 -4.80 -17.61 0.03
C MET A 25 -5.15 -18.74 -0.94
N THR A 26 -6.43 -19.10 -1.04
CA THR A 26 -6.90 -20.11 -1.98
C THR A 26 -6.65 -19.68 -3.43
N ARG A 27 -6.93 -18.41 -3.78
CA ARG A 27 -6.63 -17.85 -5.11
C ARG A 27 -5.13 -17.83 -5.43
N LEU A 28 -4.28 -17.70 -4.41
CA LEU A 28 -2.82 -17.70 -4.54
C LEU A 28 -2.19 -19.10 -4.45
N GLY A 29 -2.98 -20.16 -4.51
CA GLY A 29 -2.48 -21.54 -4.44
C GLY A 29 -1.86 -21.91 -3.09
N ARG A 30 -2.34 -21.30 -1.99
CA ARG A 30 -1.92 -21.52 -0.61
C ARG A 30 -0.45 -21.21 -0.31
N LYS A 31 0.18 -20.36 -1.13
CA LYS A 31 1.56 -19.90 -0.93
C LYS A 31 1.61 -18.74 0.07
N GLU A 32 1.72 -19.06 1.36
CA GLU A 32 1.63 -18.10 2.47
C GLU A 32 2.64 -16.95 2.38
N TRP A 33 3.90 -17.26 2.05
CA TRP A 33 4.95 -16.24 1.90
C TRP A 33 4.64 -15.21 0.80
N ILE A 34 3.95 -15.62 -0.28
CA ILE A 34 3.52 -14.70 -1.34
C ILE A 34 2.42 -13.80 -0.81
N TYR A 35 1.45 -14.36 -0.10
CA TYR A 35 0.35 -13.59 0.47
C TYR A 35 0.86 -12.55 1.47
N ILE A 36 1.77 -12.94 2.37
CA ILE A 36 2.47 -12.03 3.27
C ILE A 36 3.12 -10.87 2.50
N LYS A 37 3.87 -11.14 1.43
CA LYS A 37 4.51 -10.10 0.61
C LYS A 37 3.49 -9.14 -0.02
N ILE A 38 2.35 -9.64 -0.47
CA ILE A 38 1.27 -8.82 -1.02
C ILE A 38 0.65 -7.94 0.09
N LEU A 39 0.47 -8.48 1.30
CA LEU A 39 -0.04 -7.72 2.44
C LEU A 39 0.91 -6.61 2.89
N GLU A 40 2.22 -6.90 3.00
CA GLU A 40 3.26 -5.91 3.28
C GLU A 40 3.22 -4.78 2.23
N GLN A 41 3.11 -5.15 0.95
CA GLN A 41 3.02 -4.21 -0.16
C GLN A 41 1.76 -3.33 -0.06
N PHE A 42 0.62 -3.92 0.28
CA PHE A 42 -0.64 -3.19 0.44
C PHE A 42 -0.55 -2.15 1.56
N VAL A 43 -0.06 -2.55 2.74
CA VAL A 43 0.14 -1.63 3.87
C VAL A 43 1.05 -0.49 3.46
N PHE A 44 2.17 -0.80 2.80
CA PHE A 44 3.11 0.20 2.34
C PHE A 44 2.46 1.21 1.36
N ASP A 45 1.74 0.75 0.33
CA ASP A 45 1.19 1.60 -0.72
C ASP A 45 0.04 2.50 -0.24
N TYR A 46 -0.70 2.06 0.79
CA TYR A 46 -1.98 2.68 1.15
C TYR A 46 -2.05 3.23 2.58
N SER A 47 -1.02 3.09 3.40
CA SER A 47 -0.96 3.74 4.73
C SER A 47 -1.11 5.27 4.66
N HIS A 48 -0.65 5.87 3.56
CA HIS A 48 -0.76 7.32 3.29
C HIS A 48 -1.75 7.63 2.16
N PHE A 49 -2.78 6.78 1.97
CA PHE A 49 -3.78 6.98 0.92
C PHE A 49 -4.46 8.34 1.01
N ALA A 50 -4.88 8.75 2.22
CA ALA A 50 -5.56 10.02 2.47
C ALA A 50 -4.72 11.23 2.02
N GLU A 51 -3.43 11.25 2.39
CA GLU A 51 -2.51 12.32 1.98
C GLU A 51 -2.32 12.36 0.46
N THR A 52 -2.15 11.18 -0.16
CA THR A 52 -1.94 11.08 -1.61
C THR A 52 -3.17 11.52 -2.38
N MET A 53 -4.35 11.10 -1.93
CA MET A 53 -5.62 11.52 -2.51
C MET A 53 -5.85 13.03 -2.34
N GLY A 54 -5.60 13.55 -1.14
CA GLY A 54 -5.67 14.99 -0.85
C GLY A 54 -4.76 15.82 -1.77
N ARG A 55 -3.52 15.37 -2.03
CA ARG A 55 -2.61 16.03 -2.98
C ARG A 55 -3.14 16.03 -4.42
N CYS A 56 -3.70 14.92 -4.89
CA CYS A 56 -4.32 14.87 -6.22
C CYS A 56 -5.49 15.85 -6.33
N LEU A 57 -6.36 15.90 -5.32
CA LEU A 57 -7.53 16.78 -5.30
C LEU A 57 -7.13 18.27 -5.22
N ALA A 58 -6.16 18.61 -4.36
CA ALA A 58 -5.66 19.98 -4.23
C ALA A 58 -5.02 20.51 -5.54
N LYS A 59 -4.36 19.63 -6.30
CA LYS A 59 -3.79 19.96 -7.62
C LYS A 59 -4.81 19.88 -8.78
N GLN A 60 -6.09 19.63 -8.49
CA GLN A 60 -7.13 19.35 -9.49
C GLN A 60 -6.77 18.19 -10.45
N ASP A 61 -5.87 17.29 -10.06
CA ASP A 61 -5.47 16.12 -10.83
C ASP A 61 -6.49 14.98 -10.67
N ARG A 62 -7.65 15.16 -11.28
CA ARG A 62 -8.73 14.16 -11.27
C ARG A 62 -8.29 12.82 -11.85
N LYS A 63 -7.48 12.85 -12.92
CA LYS A 63 -6.94 11.63 -13.53
C LYS A 63 -6.02 10.88 -12.56
N GLY A 64 -5.24 11.58 -11.74
CA GLY A 64 -4.44 11.00 -10.67
C GLY A 64 -5.28 10.33 -9.60
N ALA A 65 -6.31 11.03 -9.10
CA ALA A 65 -7.25 10.50 -8.12
C ALA A 65 -7.99 9.24 -8.63
N GLU A 66 -8.43 9.25 -9.89
CA GLU A 66 -9.04 8.09 -10.53
C GLU A 66 -8.08 6.90 -10.62
N ARG A 67 -6.84 7.13 -11.06
CA ARG A 67 -5.80 6.08 -11.15
C ARG A 67 -5.50 5.49 -9.78
N LEU A 68 -5.37 6.33 -8.75
CA LEU A 68 -5.12 5.89 -7.37
C LEU A 68 -6.26 4.98 -6.87
N THR A 69 -7.51 5.40 -7.10
CA THR A 69 -8.68 4.61 -6.72
C THR A 69 -8.80 3.31 -7.52
N HIS A 70 -8.45 3.33 -8.81
CA HIS A 70 -8.44 2.14 -9.66
C HIS A 70 -7.38 1.12 -9.20
N LYS A 71 -6.16 1.57 -8.87
CA LYS A 71 -5.11 0.72 -8.29
C LYS A 71 -5.55 0.11 -6.96
N MET A 72 -6.16 0.92 -6.09
CA MET A 72 -6.70 0.46 -4.82
C MET A 72 -7.71 -0.67 -5.01
N LYS A 73 -8.64 -0.56 -5.96
CA LYS A 73 -9.60 -1.64 -6.26
C LYS A 73 -8.89 -2.95 -6.61
N GLY A 74 -7.87 -2.88 -7.48
CA GLY A 74 -7.11 -4.06 -7.90
C GLY A 74 -6.39 -4.71 -6.71
N ALA A 75 -5.72 -3.89 -5.90
CA ALA A 75 -5.01 -4.35 -4.71
C ALA A 75 -5.97 -4.97 -3.68
N ALA A 76 -7.12 -4.33 -3.43
CA ALA A 76 -8.15 -4.83 -2.52
C ALA A 76 -8.68 -6.21 -2.94
N GLY A 77 -8.92 -6.42 -4.23
CA GLY A 77 -9.33 -7.74 -4.76
C GLY A 77 -8.26 -8.82 -4.58
N GLN A 78 -6.98 -8.44 -4.72
CA GLN A 78 -5.86 -9.35 -4.54
C GLN A 78 -5.71 -9.82 -3.08
N ILE A 79 -5.88 -8.92 -2.11
CA ILE A 79 -5.72 -9.24 -0.69
C ILE A 79 -6.97 -9.83 -0.02
N GLY A 80 -8.13 -9.75 -0.68
CA GLY A 80 -9.42 -10.15 -0.10
C GLY A 80 -10.10 -9.05 0.74
N ALA A 81 -9.78 -7.77 0.51
CA ALA A 81 -10.44 -6.65 1.18
C ALA A 81 -11.72 -6.25 0.44
N GLU A 82 -12.77 -7.03 0.64
CA GLU A 82 -14.04 -6.90 -0.08
C GLU A 82 -14.69 -5.53 0.11
N ALA A 83 -14.69 -5.00 1.33
CA ALA A 83 -15.25 -3.68 1.61
C ALA A 83 -14.61 -2.59 0.73
N LEU A 84 -13.28 -2.59 0.62
CA LEU A 84 -12.56 -1.64 -0.23
C LEU A 84 -12.83 -1.88 -1.72
N TYR A 85 -12.90 -3.15 -2.13
CA TYR A 85 -13.20 -3.53 -3.51
C TYR A 85 -14.58 -3.02 -3.97
N VAL A 86 -15.58 -3.13 -3.09
CA VAL A 86 -16.97 -2.70 -3.33
C VAL A 86 -17.10 -1.17 -3.34
N MET A 87 -16.43 -0.46 -2.43
CA MET A 87 -16.53 1.00 -2.35
C MET A 87 -15.71 1.76 -3.40
N ALA A 88 -14.61 1.18 -3.90
CA ALA A 88 -13.69 1.86 -4.81
C ALA A 88 -14.33 2.37 -6.12
N PRO A 89 -15.25 1.65 -6.81
CA PRO A 89 -15.94 2.18 -7.99
C PRO A 89 -16.73 3.47 -7.71
N ALA A 90 -17.43 3.52 -6.57
CA ALA A 90 -18.23 4.69 -6.18
C ALA A 90 -17.32 5.89 -5.89
N LEU A 91 -16.21 5.69 -5.16
CA LEU A 91 -15.22 6.75 -4.94
C LEU A 91 -14.63 7.24 -6.26
N ARG A 92 -14.23 6.33 -7.16
CA ARG A 92 -13.65 6.66 -8.46
C ARG A 92 -14.61 7.53 -9.28
N GLN A 93 -15.88 7.16 -9.35
CA GLN A 93 -16.87 7.93 -10.07
C GLN A 93 -17.05 9.32 -9.47
N MET A 94 -17.04 9.45 -8.15
CA MET A 94 -17.17 10.76 -7.51
C MET A 94 -15.96 11.65 -7.77
N VAL A 95 -14.73 11.17 -7.59
CA VAL A 95 -13.52 11.98 -7.85
C VAL A 95 -13.38 12.39 -9.32
N ALA A 96 -14.00 11.64 -10.23
CA ALA A 96 -14.04 11.96 -11.66
C ALA A 96 -15.06 13.06 -12.00
N THR A 97 -16.21 13.09 -11.33
CA THR A 97 -17.40 13.84 -11.78
C THR A 97 -17.86 14.96 -10.86
N GLN A 98 -17.56 14.87 -9.56
CA GLN A 98 -18.07 15.80 -8.55
C GLN A 98 -16.99 16.82 -8.13
N PRO A 99 -17.38 18.03 -7.70
CA PRO A 99 -16.51 18.94 -6.96
C PRO A 99 -15.98 18.28 -5.67
N THR A 100 -14.76 18.65 -5.26
CA THR A 100 -14.07 18.06 -4.10
C THR A 100 -14.87 18.21 -2.81
N GLU A 101 -15.58 19.33 -2.66
CA GLU A 101 -16.43 19.69 -1.52
C GLU A 101 -17.63 18.74 -1.37
N VAL A 102 -18.15 18.25 -2.51
CA VAL A 102 -19.25 17.27 -2.53
C VAL A 102 -18.72 15.87 -2.25
N ALA A 103 -17.48 15.58 -2.64
CA ALA A 103 -16.86 14.28 -2.48
C ALA A 103 -16.31 14.01 -1.06
N THR A 104 -16.21 15.04 -0.21
CA THR A 104 -15.48 14.98 1.06
C THR A 104 -16.02 13.91 2.03
N GLY A 105 -17.35 13.77 2.12
CA GLY A 105 -17.98 12.80 3.03
C GLY A 105 -17.63 11.35 2.71
N LYS A 106 -17.81 10.91 1.45
CA LYS A 106 -17.44 9.54 1.07
C LYS A 106 -15.94 9.31 1.03
N LEU A 107 -15.16 10.36 0.78
CA LEU A 107 -13.71 10.25 0.86
C LEU A 107 -13.28 9.93 2.29
N ALA A 108 -13.82 10.63 3.28
CA ALA A 108 -13.55 10.35 4.69
C ALA A 108 -14.01 8.92 5.09
N GLU A 109 -15.16 8.47 4.59
CA GLU A 109 -15.64 7.10 4.80
C GLU A 109 -14.66 6.06 4.23
N PHE A 110 -14.21 6.26 2.99
CA PHE A 110 -13.26 5.38 2.34
C PHE A 110 -11.89 5.40 3.02
N GLU A 111 -11.40 6.56 3.46
CA GLU A 111 -10.17 6.69 4.23
C GLU A 111 -10.25 5.96 5.57
N GLY A 112 -11.40 6.03 6.25
CA GLY A 112 -11.66 5.25 7.46
C GLY A 112 -11.55 3.76 7.19
N LEU A 113 -12.13 3.30 6.07
CA LEU A 113 -12.08 1.91 5.66
C LEU A 113 -10.65 1.44 5.34
N VAL A 114 -9.86 2.26 4.63
CA VAL A 114 -8.44 1.95 4.36
C VAL A 114 -7.66 1.79 5.67
N LYS A 115 -7.86 2.70 6.64
CA LYS A 115 -7.20 2.62 7.95
C LYS A 115 -7.57 1.34 8.71
N GLN A 116 -8.85 0.97 8.70
CA GLN A 116 -9.31 -0.26 9.33
C GLN A 116 -8.72 -1.51 8.67
N THR A 117 -8.71 -1.57 7.33
CA THR A 117 -8.09 -2.68 6.59
C THR A 117 -6.59 -2.78 6.90
N VAL A 118 -5.86 -1.65 6.90
CA VAL A 118 -4.43 -1.63 7.26
C VAL A 118 -4.20 -2.15 8.69
N ALA A 119 -5.03 -1.75 9.66
CA ALA A 119 -4.92 -2.22 11.03
C ALA A 119 -5.16 -3.74 11.16
N VAL A 120 -6.14 -4.28 10.43
CA VAL A 120 -6.42 -5.73 10.39
C VAL A 120 -5.24 -6.48 9.77
N ILE A 121 -4.69 -5.99 8.65
CA ILE A 121 -3.51 -6.59 8.01
C ILE A 121 -2.32 -6.58 8.97
N ASN A 122 -2.06 -5.46 9.63
CA ASN A 122 -0.95 -5.37 10.59
C ASN A 122 -1.13 -6.38 11.73
N SER A 123 -2.33 -6.50 12.29
CA SER A 123 -2.63 -7.49 13.33
C SER A 123 -2.40 -8.92 12.85
N PHE A 124 -2.78 -9.24 11.61
CA PHE A 124 -2.52 -10.54 10.99
C PHE A 124 -1.02 -10.81 10.83
N LEU A 125 -0.26 -9.86 10.30
CA LEU A 125 1.20 -9.98 10.14
C LEU A 125 1.90 -10.18 11.50
N VAL A 126 1.52 -9.43 12.56
CA VAL A 126 2.03 -9.66 13.93
C VAL A 126 1.75 -11.09 14.40
N SER A 127 0.53 -11.61 14.15
CA SER A 127 0.18 -12.98 14.52
C SER A 127 1.04 -14.04 13.81
N LYS A 128 1.64 -13.69 12.66
CA LYS A 128 2.59 -14.51 11.91
C LYS A 128 4.05 -14.32 12.35
N GLY A 129 4.29 -13.55 13.41
CA GLY A 129 5.63 -13.23 13.90
C GLY A 129 6.32 -12.13 13.09
N ILE A 130 5.61 -11.45 12.19
CA ILE A 130 6.13 -10.35 11.39
C ILE A 130 5.91 -9.06 12.18
N ARG A 131 7.00 -8.38 12.52
CA ARG A 131 6.96 -7.10 13.23
C ARG A 131 6.34 -6.02 12.34
N THR A 132 5.16 -5.53 12.71
CA THR A 132 4.43 -4.47 11.97
C THR A 132 4.54 -3.10 12.61
N ASP A 133 5.32 -2.97 13.69
CA ASP A 133 5.72 -1.72 14.32
C ASP A 133 6.66 -0.88 13.44
N LEU A 134 6.72 -1.16 12.14
CA LEU A 134 7.17 -0.19 11.15
C LEU A 134 6.13 0.94 10.96
N GLY A 135 5.78 1.63 12.05
CA GLY A 135 6.14 3.03 12.05
C GLY A 135 7.67 3.05 11.95
N PHE A 136 8.19 3.08 10.71
CA PHE A 136 9.62 2.95 10.39
C PHE A 136 10.48 3.59 11.49
N GLN A 137 11.02 2.79 12.40
CA GLN A 137 12.20 3.18 13.16
C GLN A 137 13.28 3.52 12.12
N PRO A 138 14.20 4.44 12.42
CA PRO A 138 15.32 4.69 11.52
C PRO A 138 15.90 3.33 11.18
N LEU A 139 15.81 2.95 9.90
CA LEU A 139 16.59 1.85 9.35
C LEU A 139 17.97 1.99 9.98
N GLY A 140 18.44 0.95 10.67
CA GLY A 140 19.82 0.94 11.16
C GLY A 140 20.75 1.37 10.03
N GLU A 141 21.94 1.85 10.36
CA GLU A 141 22.89 2.24 9.32
C GLU A 141 23.02 1.10 8.28
N PRO A 142 22.80 1.37 6.98
CA PRO A 142 22.87 0.34 5.97
C PRO A 142 24.21 -0.36 6.04
N GLU A 143 24.20 -1.70 6.08
CA GLU A 143 25.43 -2.49 6.09
C GLU A 143 26.27 -2.23 4.84
N MET A 144 25.62 -1.89 3.74
CA MET A 144 26.27 -1.49 2.50
C MET A 144 25.54 -0.34 1.83
N ILE A 145 26.30 0.68 1.46
CA ILE A 145 25.82 1.82 0.68
C ILE A 145 26.33 1.65 -0.76
N PRO A 146 25.49 1.89 -1.79
CA PRO A 146 25.94 1.85 -3.17
C PRO A 146 27.05 2.87 -3.46
N GLN A 147 27.88 2.58 -4.46
CA GLN A 147 28.94 3.51 -4.89
C GLN A 147 28.34 4.84 -5.37
N ALA A 148 29.07 5.94 -5.17
CA ALA A 148 28.64 7.30 -5.53
C ALA A 148 28.14 7.43 -6.99
N GLY A 149 28.77 6.74 -7.95
CA GLY A 149 28.32 6.76 -9.34
C GLY A 149 26.93 6.15 -9.55
N LEU A 150 26.55 5.13 -8.78
CA LEU A 150 25.20 4.55 -8.83
C LEU A 150 24.18 5.47 -8.14
N LEU A 151 24.57 6.10 -7.02
CA LEU A 151 23.74 7.08 -6.33
C LEU A 151 23.43 8.29 -7.22
N GLU A 152 24.41 8.78 -7.97
CA GLU A 152 24.20 9.86 -8.95
C GLU A 152 23.29 9.43 -10.11
N SER A 153 23.43 8.18 -10.57
CA SER A 153 22.50 7.61 -11.56
C SER A 153 21.06 7.54 -11.04
N ILE A 154 20.87 7.21 -9.76
CA ILE A 154 19.55 7.25 -9.11
C ILE A 154 19.01 8.69 -9.06
N ARG A 155 19.82 9.68 -8.67
CA ARG A 155 19.44 11.10 -8.67
C ARG A 155 19.00 11.57 -10.05
N GLN A 156 19.78 11.26 -11.08
CA GLN A 156 19.48 11.64 -12.46
C GLN A 156 18.18 10.99 -12.95
N HIS A 157 17.92 9.74 -12.58
CA HIS A 157 16.65 9.09 -12.93
C HIS A 157 15.47 9.69 -12.15
N ALA A 158 15.66 10.11 -10.90
CA ALA A 158 14.63 10.76 -10.09
C ALA A 158 14.23 12.12 -10.70
N SER A 159 15.20 12.97 -11.06
CA SER A 159 14.93 14.27 -11.68
C SER A 159 14.28 14.17 -13.06
N MET A 160 14.53 13.07 -13.77
CA MET A 160 13.86 12.76 -15.05
C MET A 160 12.50 12.09 -14.88
N GLY A 161 12.01 11.88 -13.65
CA GLY A 161 10.76 11.18 -13.37
C GLY A 161 10.76 9.69 -13.73
N ARG A 162 11.93 9.07 -13.89
CA ARG A 162 12.12 7.68 -14.35
C ARG A 162 12.11 6.69 -13.18
N PHE A 163 11.11 6.78 -12.30
CA PHE A 163 11.04 5.99 -11.06
C PHE A 163 11.06 4.47 -11.29
N SER A 164 10.42 3.96 -12.36
CA SER A 164 10.48 2.54 -12.72
C SER A 164 11.89 2.07 -13.12
N ARG A 165 12.76 2.97 -13.57
CA ARG A 165 14.17 2.65 -13.83
C ARG A 165 14.95 2.54 -12.52
N ILE A 166 14.66 3.42 -11.56
CA ILE A 166 15.23 3.36 -10.22
C ILE A 166 14.82 2.07 -9.53
N GLU A 167 13.54 1.70 -9.59
CA GLU A 167 13.04 0.46 -8.97
C GLU A 167 13.80 -0.77 -9.47
N ARG A 168 14.06 -0.87 -10.78
CA ARG A 168 14.90 -1.95 -11.33
C ARG A 168 16.34 -1.93 -10.79
N ILE A 169 16.93 -0.75 -10.62
CA ILE A 169 18.28 -0.62 -10.05
C ILE A 169 18.31 -1.15 -8.62
N ILE A 170 17.28 -0.82 -7.82
CA ILE A 170 17.16 -1.27 -6.44
C ILE A 170 16.93 -2.78 -6.37
N ASP A 171 16.08 -3.34 -7.22
CA ASP A 171 15.86 -4.79 -7.31
C ASP A 171 17.15 -5.53 -7.71
N ASP A 172 17.93 -4.99 -8.65
CA ASP A 172 19.20 -5.56 -9.06
C ASP A 172 20.26 -5.49 -7.95
N LEU A 173 20.24 -4.45 -7.10
CA LEU A 173 21.15 -4.31 -5.95
C LEU A 173 20.88 -5.40 -4.90
N GLU A 174 19.63 -5.57 -4.47
CA GLU A 174 19.28 -6.60 -3.48
C GLU A 174 19.56 -8.01 -3.98
N ARG A 175 19.33 -8.28 -5.27
CA ARG A 175 19.65 -9.58 -5.88
C ARG A 175 21.14 -9.87 -5.88
N LYS A 176 21.99 -8.84 -6.01
CA LYS A 176 23.45 -8.99 -6.01
C LYS A 176 24.01 -9.21 -4.62
N ASN A 177 23.47 -8.53 -3.62
CA ASN A 177 23.95 -8.65 -2.24
C ASN A 177 22.85 -8.25 -1.24
N CYS A 178 22.52 -9.16 -0.33
CA CYS A 178 21.52 -8.92 0.71
C CYS A 178 21.91 -7.81 1.69
N ASN A 179 23.21 -7.46 1.81
CA ASN A 179 23.66 -6.35 2.66
C ASN A 179 23.18 -4.97 2.16
N TYR A 180 22.64 -4.88 0.94
CA TYR A 180 21.97 -3.67 0.45
C TYR A 180 20.51 -3.56 0.88
N GLU A 181 19.92 -4.58 1.51
CA GLU A 181 18.49 -4.64 1.86
C GLU A 181 18.04 -3.39 2.62
N THR A 182 18.77 -3.00 3.66
CA THR A 182 18.46 -1.82 4.48
C THR A 182 18.42 -0.52 3.67
N PHE A 183 19.39 -0.32 2.77
CA PHE A 183 19.40 0.84 1.86
C PHE A 183 18.24 0.78 0.87
N CYS A 184 18.00 -0.40 0.28
CA CYS A 184 17.02 -0.60 -0.77
C CYS A 184 15.58 -0.42 -0.27
N VAL A 185 15.29 -0.92 0.92
CA VAL A 185 14.01 -0.70 1.63
C VAL A 185 13.78 0.80 1.85
N GLY A 186 14.79 1.53 2.34
CA GLY A 186 14.68 2.97 2.55
C GLY A 186 14.50 3.74 1.23
N MET A 187 15.22 3.37 0.17
CA MET A 187 15.07 4.00 -1.14
C MET A 187 13.69 3.75 -1.76
N ARG A 188 13.15 2.53 -1.67
CA ARG A 188 11.82 2.19 -2.20
C ARG A 188 10.71 3.04 -1.60
N LYS A 189 10.87 3.49 -0.34
CA LYS A 189 9.98 4.46 0.30
C LYS A 189 9.76 5.69 -0.58
N HIS A 190 10.85 6.25 -1.09
CA HIS A 190 10.85 7.50 -1.82
C HIS A 190 10.51 7.32 -3.31
N ILE A 191 10.94 6.22 -3.92
CA ILE A 191 10.60 5.85 -5.31
C ILE A 191 9.08 5.73 -5.47
N ARG A 192 8.41 5.03 -4.55
CA ARG A 192 6.98 4.75 -4.64
C ARG A 192 6.11 5.96 -4.32
N ALA A 193 6.64 6.93 -3.57
CA ALA A 193 6.02 8.23 -3.35
C ALA A 193 6.19 9.21 -4.53
N TYR A 194 6.95 8.84 -5.56
CA TYR A 194 7.35 9.73 -6.67
C TYR A 194 8.00 11.03 -6.19
N ASP A 195 8.70 10.98 -5.05
CA ASP A 195 9.24 12.15 -4.35
C ASP A 195 10.73 12.30 -4.66
N GLU A 196 11.04 13.10 -5.68
CA GLU A 196 12.41 13.42 -6.09
C GLU A 196 13.24 14.01 -4.94
N ALA A 197 12.67 14.97 -4.21
CA ALA A 197 13.37 15.66 -3.14
C ALA A 197 13.71 14.71 -1.98
N ALA A 198 12.80 13.80 -1.66
CA ALA A 198 13.04 12.80 -0.64
C ALA A 198 14.03 11.72 -1.09
N ILE A 199 14.07 11.36 -2.38
CA ILE A 199 15.14 10.51 -2.94
C ILE A 199 16.50 11.20 -2.77
N ALA A 200 16.62 12.47 -3.16
CA ALA A 200 17.87 13.22 -3.05
C ALA A 200 18.35 13.33 -1.59
N ALA A 201 17.45 13.68 -0.67
CA ALA A 201 17.75 13.79 0.75
C ALA A 201 18.13 12.43 1.38
N TYR A 202 17.50 11.34 0.93
CA TYR A 202 17.88 10.00 1.38
C TYR A 202 19.27 9.60 0.89
N ILE A 203 19.65 9.99 -0.32
CA ILE A 203 21.01 9.78 -0.84
C ILE A 203 22.03 10.64 -0.08
N ASP A 204 21.72 11.91 0.19
CA ASP A 204 22.62 12.85 0.90
C ASP A 204 22.95 12.37 2.33
N ARG A 205 22.11 11.52 2.91
CA ARG A 205 22.36 10.90 4.21
C ARG A 205 23.53 9.90 4.19
N TRP A 206 23.90 9.39 3.02
CA TRP A 206 24.83 8.27 2.85
C TRP A 206 25.98 8.54 1.86
N THR A 207 26.05 9.76 1.30
CA THR A 207 27.16 10.26 0.46
C THR A 207 27.98 11.28 1.21
#